data_AF-A0A8J3FQL2-F1
#
_entry.id   AF-A0A8J3FQL2-F1
#
_cell.length_a   1.000
_cell.length_b   1.000
_cell.length_c   1.000
_cell.angle_alpha   90.00
_cell.angle_beta   90.00
_cell.angle_gamma   90.00
#
_symmetry.space_group_name_H-M   'P 1'
#
loop_
_entity.id
_entity.type
_entity.pdbx_description
1 polymer ?
#
loop_
_entity_poly.entity_id
_entity_poly.type
_entity_poly.pdbx_seq_one_letter_code
_entity_poly.pdbx_strand_id
1 'polypeptide(L)'
;MTDYDRPLVERLLPAVWDGATAYGMNNPTAPDPDMPRAQGDPAHAGTLYAHIADIRIGWTKAPLKDTERKALVLRYGLDMTEREIAARQGVTRQAVNHRLVAGVGRIDACLNGAGGQAGDE
;
A
#
# COMPACT_ATOMS: atom_id res chain seq x y z
N MET A 1 13.59 12.03 5.50
CA MET A 1 12.94 11.16 4.50
C MET A 1 12.50 9.94 5.28
N THR A 2 11.20 9.71 5.44
CA THR A 2 10.71 8.58 6.22
C THR A 2 10.97 7.33 5.40
N ASP A 3 11.86 6.46 5.86
CA ASP A 3 12.04 5.14 5.25
C ASP A 3 10.72 4.38 5.40
N TYR A 4 10.24 3.78 4.31
CA TYR A 4 9.13 2.84 4.41
C TYR A 4 9.59 1.61 5.17
N ASP A 5 8.74 1.12 6.06
CA ASP A 5 8.91 -0.16 6.69
C ASP A 5 7.72 -1.07 6.38
N ARG A 6 7.93 -2.37 6.59
CA ARG A 6 6.89 -3.37 6.34
C ARG A 6 5.56 -3.05 7.04
N PRO A 7 5.51 -2.75 8.36
CA PRO A 7 4.25 -2.40 9.02
C PRO A 7 3.52 -1.22 8.38
N LEU A 8 4.24 -0.18 7.94
CA LEU A 8 3.66 0.97 7.27
C LEU A 8 3.09 0.58 5.90
N VAL A 9 3.84 -0.18 5.10
CA VAL A 9 3.37 -0.67 3.78
C VAL A 9 2.11 -1.53 3.93
N GLU A 10 2.10 -2.46 4.89
CA GLU A 10 0.92 -3.31 5.17
C GLU A 10 -0.31 -2.48 5.57
N ARG A 11 -0.10 -1.40 6.33
CA ARG A 11 -1.18 -0.48 6.74
C ARG A 11 -1.69 0.37 5.56
N LEU A 12 -0.82 0.77 4.63
CA LEU A 12 -1.18 1.62 3.50
C LEU A 12 -1.78 0.84 2.33
N LEU A 13 -1.43 -0.43 2.15
CA LEU A 13 -1.85 -1.26 1.02
C LEU A 13 -3.35 -1.27 0.73
N PRO A 14 -4.27 -1.36 1.72
CA PRO A 14 -5.71 -1.29 1.46
C PRO A 14 -6.15 -0.02 0.70
N ALA A 15 -5.45 1.11 0.88
CA ALA A 15 -5.75 2.39 0.22
C ALA A 15 -5.55 2.37 -1.31
N VAL A 16 -4.90 1.33 -1.84
CA VAL A 16 -4.80 1.09 -3.28
C VAL A 16 -6.17 0.80 -3.90
N TRP A 17 -7.05 0.11 -3.17
CA TRP A 17 -8.36 -0.34 -3.67
C TRP A 17 -9.53 0.38 -3.03
N ASP A 18 -9.30 1.21 -2.02
CA ASP A 18 -10.36 1.99 -1.39
C ASP A 18 -10.85 3.13 -2.30
N GLY A 19 -12.13 3.05 -2.67
CA GLY A 19 -12.83 4.06 -3.45
C GLY A 19 -12.98 5.39 -2.72
N ALA A 20 -13.05 5.41 -1.38
CA ALA A 20 -13.09 6.67 -0.63
C ALA A 20 -11.76 7.43 -0.75
N THR A 21 -10.65 6.69 -0.85
CA THR A 21 -9.33 7.28 -1.14
C THR A 21 -9.19 7.78 -2.58
N ALA A 22 -10.03 7.31 -3.53
CA ALA A 22 -10.02 7.80 -4.91
C ALA A 22 -10.66 9.20 -5.07
N TYR A 23 -11.55 9.59 -4.15
CA TYR A 23 -12.27 10.87 -4.17
C TYR A 23 -11.91 11.81 -3.02
N GLY A 24 -10.79 11.53 -2.35
CA GLY A 24 -10.31 12.27 -1.19
C GLY A 24 -10.90 11.70 0.09
N MET A 25 -10.05 11.15 0.95
CA MET A 25 -10.42 10.92 2.34
C MET A 25 -10.94 12.24 2.93
N ASN A 26 -12.05 12.19 3.67
CA ASN A 26 -12.53 13.32 4.45
C ASN A 26 -11.36 13.85 5.28
N ASN A 27 -10.90 15.05 4.96
CA ASN A 27 -9.95 15.75 5.81
C ASN A 27 -10.76 16.37 6.95
N PRO A 28 -10.70 15.84 8.19
CA PRO A 28 -11.41 16.44 9.33
C PRO A 28 -10.87 17.84 9.69
N THR A 29 -9.75 18.26 9.09
CA THR A 29 -9.19 19.61 9.19
C THR A 29 -9.48 20.48 7.96
N ALA A 30 -10.36 20.02 7.04
CA ALA A 30 -10.81 20.84 5.93
C ALA A 30 -11.45 22.13 6.48
N PRO A 31 -10.98 23.33 6.04
CA PRO A 31 -11.57 24.58 6.49
C PRO A 31 -13.07 24.63 6.14
N ASP A 32 -13.90 25.03 7.10
CA ASP A 32 -15.31 25.34 6.88
C ASP A 32 -15.44 26.36 5.74
N PRO A 33 -16.33 26.16 4.75
CA PRO A 33 -16.50 27.09 3.61
C PRO A 33 -16.73 28.55 4.02
N ASP A 34 -17.24 28.83 5.21
CA ASP A 34 -17.48 30.19 5.72
C ASP A 34 -16.35 30.75 6.63
N MET A 35 -15.27 30.00 6.88
CA MET A 35 -14.10 30.51 7.60
C MET A 35 -13.00 31.02 6.64
N PRO A 36 -12.30 32.13 6.96
CA PRO A 36 -11.12 32.53 6.19
C PRO A 36 -10.13 31.37 6.21
N ARG A 37 -9.72 30.91 5.02
CA ARG A 37 -8.87 29.72 4.81
C ARG A 37 -7.89 29.56 5.96
N ALA A 38 -8.17 28.61 6.86
CA ALA A 38 -7.24 28.26 7.91
C ALA A 38 -5.91 27.93 7.22
N GLN A 39 -4.82 28.55 7.68
CA GLN A 39 -3.48 28.27 7.19
C GLN A 39 -3.17 26.82 7.57
N GLY A 40 -3.57 25.89 6.71
CA GLY A 40 -3.42 24.46 6.95
C GLY A 40 -1.95 24.16 7.13
N ASP A 41 -1.60 23.50 8.23
CA ASP A 41 -0.22 23.13 8.54
C ASP A 41 0.30 22.20 7.42
N PRO A 42 1.18 22.69 6.52
CA PRO A 42 1.64 21.93 5.37
C PRO A 42 2.43 20.68 5.78
N ALA A 43 2.98 20.67 6.99
CA ALA A 43 3.78 19.57 7.51
C ALA A 43 2.94 18.31 7.82
N HIS A 44 1.65 18.49 8.16
CA HIS A 44 0.77 17.39 8.54
C HIS A 44 -0.28 17.06 7.47
N ALA A 45 -0.75 18.06 6.71
CA ALA A 45 -1.76 17.85 5.68
C ALA A 45 -1.22 17.12 4.42
N GLY A 46 0.08 17.24 4.12
CA GLY A 46 0.68 16.64 2.91
C GLY A 46 1.12 15.17 3.06
N THR A 47 1.45 14.74 4.28
CA THR A 47 2.16 13.47 4.51
C THR A 47 1.30 12.24 4.24
N LEU A 48 0.01 12.26 4.60
CA LEU A 48 -0.89 11.14 4.33
C LEU A 48 -1.15 10.97 2.82
N TYR A 49 -1.43 12.06 2.10
CA TYR A 49 -1.64 12.02 0.66
C TYR A 49 -0.38 11.62 -0.10
N ALA A 50 0.80 12.03 0.37
CA ALA A 50 2.08 11.55 -0.16
C ALA A 50 2.22 10.02 0.02
N HIS A 51 1.95 9.49 1.21
CA HIS A 51 1.98 8.03 1.44
C HIS A 51 0.97 7.26 0.58
N ILE A 52 -0.22 7.81 0.33
CA ILE A 52 -1.22 7.22 -0.57
C ILE A 52 -0.73 7.23 -2.02
N ALA A 53 -0.14 8.34 -2.47
CA ALA A 53 0.42 8.43 -3.82
C ALA A 53 1.57 7.42 -3.98
N ASP A 54 2.47 7.37 -3.01
CA ASP A 54 3.60 6.47 -2.98
C ASP A 54 3.14 5.01 -3.00
N ILE A 55 2.20 4.58 -2.14
CA ILE A 55 1.76 3.17 -2.13
C ILE A 55 1.10 2.76 -3.45
N ARG A 56 0.39 3.67 -4.14
CA ARG A 56 -0.17 3.43 -5.48
C ARG A 56 0.93 3.27 -6.53
N ILE A 57 1.99 4.08 -6.43
CA ILE A 57 3.18 3.96 -7.27
C ILE A 57 3.88 2.62 -6.99
N GLY A 58 4.11 2.27 -5.72
CA GLY A 58 4.72 1.02 -5.30
C GLY A 58 3.94 -0.20 -5.79
N TRP A 59 2.61 -0.19 -5.67
CA TRP A 59 1.75 -1.24 -6.20
C TRP A 59 1.90 -1.45 -7.73
N THR A 60 2.09 -0.36 -8.45
CA THR A 60 2.18 -0.35 -9.92
C THR A 60 3.56 -0.72 -10.41
N LYS A 61 4.61 -0.18 -9.77
CA LYS A 61 6.01 -0.27 -10.24
C LYS A 61 6.81 -1.40 -9.60
N ALA A 62 6.45 -1.87 -8.41
CA ALA A 62 7.21 -2.93 -7.76
C ALA A 62 7.19 -4.21 -8.62
N PRO A 63 8.34 -4.91 -8.75
CA PRO A 63 8.47 -6.12 -9.57
C PRO A 63 7.86 -7.33 -8.87
N LEU A 64 6.54 -7.31 -8.70
CA LEU A 64 5.75 -8.36 -8.06
C LEU A 64 5.53 -9.53 -9.00
N LYS A 65 5.72 -10.75 -8.50
CA LYS A 65 5.26 -11.97 -9.17
C LYS A 65 3.73 -12.02 -9.13
N ASP A 66 3.12 -12.66 -10.11
CA ASP A 66 1.65 -12.85 -10.15
C ASP A 66 1.08 -13.50 -8.89
N THR A 67 1.83 -14.44 -8.30
CA THR A 67 1.42 -15.13 -7.07
C THR A 67 1.45 -14.23 -5.85
N GLU A 68 2.44 -13.33 -5.76
CA GLU A 68 2.55 -12.30 -4.73
C GLU A 68 1.45 -11.26 -4.91
N ARG A 69 1.28 -10.75 -6.14
CA ARG A 69 0.24 -9.77 -6.49
C ARG A 69 -1.15 -10.28 -6.14
N LYS A 70 -1.48 -11.53 -6.51
CA LYS A 70 -2.75 -12.17 -6.16
C LYS A 70 -2.91 -12.32 -4.64
N ALA A 71 -1.87 -12.76 -3.92
CA ALA A 71 -1.95 -12.90 -2.47
C ALA A 71 -2.21 -11.55 -1.78
N LEU A 72 -1.54 -10.48 -2.21
CA LEU A 72 -1.72 -9.13 -1.68
C LEU A 72 -3.15 -8.60 -1.91
N VAL A 73 -3.71 -8.79 -3.12
CA VAL A 73 -5.12 -8.39 -3.40
C VAL A 73 -6.08 -9.14 -2.48
N LEU A 74 -5.93 -10.47 -2.37
CA LEU A 74 -6.84 -11.25 -1.53
C LEU A 74 -6.73 -10.85 -0.06
N ARG A 75 -5.50 -10.58 0.43
CA ARG A 75 -5.27 -10.23 1.83
C ARG A 75 -5.69 -8.80 2.17
N TYR A 76 -5.27 -7.82 1.38
CA TYR A 76 -5.40 -6.40 1.71
C TYR A 76 -6.49 -5.68 0.93
N GLY A 77 -6.88 -6.20 -0.24
CA GLY A 77 -7.98 -5.66 -1.04
C GLY A 77 -9.33 -6.30 -0.71
N LEU A 78 -9.35 -7.58 -0.31
CA LEU A 78 -10.58 -8.32 0.02
C LEU A 78 -10.67 -8.74 1.50
N ASP A 79 -9.70 -8.34 2.31
CA ASP A 79 -9.59 -8.68 3.74
C ASP A 79 -9.72 -10.18 4.07
N MET A 80 -9.28 -11.06 3.16
CA MET A 80 -9.27 -12.50 3.43
C MET A 80 -8.12 -12.86 4.37
N THR A 81 -8.38 -13.80 5.28
CA THR A 81 -7.33 -14.40 6.11
C THR A 81 -6.40 -15.30 5.28
N GLU A 82 -5.16 -15.50 5.73
CA GLU A 82 -4.22 -16.42 5.06
C GLU A 82 -4.79 -17.84 4.90
N ARG A 83 -5.63 -18.28 5.85
CA ARG A 83 -6.30 -19.58 5.82
C ARG A 83 -7.33 -19.66 4.69
N GLU A 84 -8.14 -18.63 4.50
CA GLU A 84 -9.14 -18.59 3.43
C GLU A 84 -8.47 -18.50 2.06
N ILE A 85 -7.38 -17.74 1.95
CA ILE A 85 -6.57 -17.66 0.73
C ILE A 85 -5.97 -19.03 0.41
N ALA A 86 -5.37 -19.69 1.41
CA ALA A 86 -4.78 -21.01 1.27
C ALA A 86 -5.82 -22.04 0.80
N ALA A 87 -6.99 -22.07 1.44
CA ALA A 87 -8.10 -22.94 1.05
C ALA A 87 -8.59 -22.65 -0.37
N ARG A 88 -8.76 -21.38 -0.74
CA ARG A 88 -9.21 -20.95 -2.08
C ARG A 88 -8.22 -21.33 -3.18
N GLN A 89 -6.92 -21.28 -2.90
CA GLN A 89 -5.87 -21.52 -3.88
C GLN A 89 -5.35 -22.97 -3.88
N GLY A 90 -5.81 -23.82 -2.95
CA GLY A 90 -5.32 -25.19 -2.82
C GLY A 90 -3.84 -25.27 -2.40
N VAL A 91 -3.36 -24.32 -1.59
CA VAL A 91 -1.96 -24.26 -1.12
C VAL A 91 -1.90 -24.21 0.41
N THR A 92 -0.69 -24.33 0.98
CA THR A 92 -0.51 -24.22 2.43
C THR A 92 -0.57 -22.76 2.90
N ARG A 93 -0.94 -22.54 4.17
CA ARG A 93 -0.89 -21.22 4.81
C ARG A 93 0.52 -20.61 4.75
N GLN A 94 1.55 -21.45 4.92
CA GLN A 94 2.94 -21.02 4.83
C GLN A 94 3.31 -20.50 3.43
N ALA A 95 2.81 -21.13 2.35
CA ALA A 95 3.02 -20.64 0.99
C ALA A 95 2.35 -19.27 0.77
N VAL A 96 1.18 -19.03 1.35
CA VAL A 96 0.52 -17.71 1.32
C VAL A 96 1.34 -16.68 2.08
N ASN A 97 1.75 -17.00 3.31
CA ASN A 97 2.56 -16.11 4.13
C ASN A 97 3.87 -15.70 3.41
N HIS A 98 4.60 -16.66 2.84
CA HIS A 98 5.80 -16.38 2.04
C HIS A 98 5.54 -15.41 0.88
N ARG A 99 4.42 -15.58 0.16
CA ARG A 99 4.01 -14.66 -0.93
C ARG A 99 3.69 -13.26 -0.42
N LEU A 100 3.02 -13.15 0.72
CA LEU A 100 2.70 -11.86 1.35
C LEU A 100 3.97 -11.13 1.80
N VAL A 101 4.85 -11.83 2.52
CA VAL A 101 6.13 -11.28 3.00
C VAL A 101 6.99 -10.81 1.83
N ALA A 102 7.16 -11.65 0.80
CA ALA A 102 7.94 -11.29 -0.38
C ALA A 102 7.30 -10.14 -1.16
N GLY A 103 5.98 -10.15 -1.33
CA GLY A 103 5.26 -9.09 -2.03
C GLY A 103 5.37 -7.74 -1.32
N VAL A 104 5.16 -7.70 -0.01
CA VAL A 104 5.32 -6.47 0.78
C VAL A 104 6.78 -5.99 0.74
N GLY A 105 7.76 -6.89 0.89
CA GLY A 105 9.18 -6.54 0.82
C GLY A 105 9.60 -5.95 -0.53
N ARG A 106 9.00 -6.40 -1.64
CA ARG A 106 9.24 -5.81 -2.97
C ARG A 106 8.65 -4.42 -3.12
N ILE A 107 7.50 -4.16 -2.53
CA ILE A 107 6.88 -2.82 -2.52
C ILE A 107 7.72 -1.89 -1.66
N ASP A 108 8.06 -2.30 -0.45
CA ASP A 108 8.95 -1.60 0.46
C ASP A 108 10.28 -1.19 -0.21
N ALA A 109 10.99 -2.16 -0.79
CA ALA A 109 12.22 -1.91 -1.55
C ALA A 109 12.00 -0.95 -2.75
N CYS A 110 10.86 -1.04 -3.43
CA CYS A 110 10.52 -0.12 -4.52
C CYS A 110 10.33 1.32 -4.03
N LEU A 111 9.65 1.52 -2.90
CA LEU A 111 9.37 2.84 -2.35
C LEU A 111 10.62 3.51 -1.78
N ASN A 112 11.52 2.72 -1.20
CA ASN A 112 12.82 3.20 -0.70
C ASN A 112 13.88 3.36 -1.80
N GLY A 113 13.50 3.23 -3.09
CA GLY A 113 14.40 3.45 -4.22
C GLY A 113 15.38 2.30 -4.53
N ALA A 114 15.28 1.17 -3.83
CA ALA A 114 16.09 -0.03 -4.08
C ALA A 114 15.55 -0.91 -5.22
N GLY A 115 14.38 -0.60 -5.79
CA GLY A 115 13.72 -1.39 -6.83
C GLY A 115 14.23 -1.20 -8.27
N GLY A 116 15.30 -0.42 -8.48
CA GLY A 116 15.78 -0.01 -9.81
C GLY A 116 16.96 -0.81 -10.40
N GLN A 117 17.45 -1.86 -9.74
CA GLN A 117 18.56 -2.67 -10.26
C GLN A 117 18.29 -4.16 -10.07
N ALA A 118 17.59 -4.79 -11.02
CA ALA A 118 17.60 -6.24 -11.21
C ALA A 118 17.15 -6.60 -12.63
N GLY A 119 18.13 -6.89 -13.51
CA GLY A 119 17.92 -7.71 -14.71
C GLY A 119 18.15 -7.04 -16.06
N ASP A 120 19.39 -6.67 -16.37
CA ASP A 120 19.93 -6.79 -17.73
C ASP A 120 20.96 -7.93 -17.68
N GLU A 121 20.61 -9.08 -18.23
CA GLU A 121 21.51 -10.11 -18.73
C GLU A 121 21.31 -10.22 -20.25
#